data_AF-A0A2W5TEG1-F1
#
_entry.id   AF-A0A2W5TEG1-F1
#
_cell.length_a   1.000
_cell.length_b   1.000
_cell.length_c   1.000
_cell.angle_alpha   90.00
_cell.angle_beta   90.00
_cell.angle_gamma   90.00
#
_symmetry.space_group_name_H-M   'P 1'
#
loop_
_entity.id
_entity.type
_entity.pdbx_description
1 polymer ?
#
loop_
_entity_poly.entity_id
_entity_poly.type
_entity_poly.pdbx_seq_one_letter_code
_entity_poly.pdbx_strand_id
1 'polypeptide(L)'
;MTFGLLLALALTADDGGSSTSDAGVSATRVNLLRGATVRRFDGIANPALLADGVASSDADTWNNVRAQVLSKTGFIEWDLGKPELIAAMRIQADNNDRYDIQGSLDGERWYPVWAAGGVDLPGVQTRTSPPLTASARFLRLTASGGDGMYSITELEVFDSLAALDGAQLERAALPIPPPPPPAPPFDTGWLVVLAATAGVVWYFRDTMKMNRRRAEEAAAAEAAKHAPVEPPKV
;
A
#
# COMPACT_ATOMS: atom_id res chain seq x y z
N MET A 1 -22.03 -79.34 -33.99
CA MET A 1 -23.09 -78.38 -34.36
C MET A 1 -22.42 -77.04 -34.56
N THR A 2 -22.31 -76.64 -35.82
CA THR A 2 -21.55 -75.49 -36.33
C THR A 2 -22.50 -74.31 -36.47
N PHE A 3 -22.26 -73.22 -35.75
CA PHE A 3 -22.91 -71.93 -36.01
C PHE A 3 -21.84 -70.93 -36.41
N GLY A 4 -21.80 -70.65 -37.71
CA GLY A 4 -21.01 -69.57 -38.29
C GLY A 4 -21.73 -68.25 -38.04
N LEU A 5 -21.03 -67.31 -37.44
CA LEU A 5 -21.47 -65.93 -37.30
C LEU A 5 -20.72 -65.08 -38.33
N LEU A 6 -21.45 -64.68 -39.37
CA LEU A 6 -21.03 -63.69 -40.36
C LEU A 6 -21.11 -62.30 -39.69
N LEU A 7 -19.96 -61.70 -39.39
CA LEU A 7 -19.88 -60.31 -38.96
C LEU A 7 -19.55 -59.45 -40.19
N ALA A 8 -20.55 -58.70 -40.66
CA ALA A 8 -20.42 -57.75 -41.75
C ALA A 8 -19.64 -56.53 -41.27
N LEU A 9 -18.47 -56.31 -41.87
CA LEU A 9 -17.64 -55.12 -41.66
C LEU A 9 -18.19 -53.98 -42.53
N ALA A 10 -18.97 -53.07 -41.95
CA ALA A 10 -19.39 -51.85 -42.62
C ALA A 10 -18.29 -50.80 -42.47
N LEU A 11 -17.54 -50.56 -43.54
CA LEU A 11 -16.64 -49.41 -43.68
C LEU A 11 -17.51 -48.16 -43.89
N THR A 12 -17.70 -47.35 -42.86
CA THR A 12 -18.15 -45.96 -43.03
C THR A 12 -16.92 -45.10 -43.20
N ALA A 13 -16.73 -44.59 -44.41
CA ALA A 13 -15.81 -43.49 -44.68
C ALA A 13 -16.36 -42.26 -43.95
N ASP A 14 -15.74 -41.93 -42.82
CA ASP A 14 -15.98 -40.68 -42.11
C ASP A 14 -15.20 -39.60 -42.86
N ASP A 15 -15.94 -38.67 -43.45
CA ASP A 15 -15.37 -37.50 -44.12
C ASP A 15 -14.48 -36.76 -43.12
N GLY A 16 -13.26 -36.45 -43.56
CA GLY A 16 -12.26 -35.69 -42.82
C GLY A 16 -12.73 -34.27 -42.51
N GLY A 17 -13.66 -34.16 -41.56
CA GLY A 17 -13.95 -32.96 -40.82
C GLY A 17 -12.68 -32.62 -40.07
N SER A 18 -11.91 -31.70 -40.66
CA SER A 18 -10.76 -31.03 -40.09
C SER A 18 -11.19 -30.39 -38.77
N SER A 19 -11.21 -31.21 -37.73
CA SER A 19 -11.17 -30.80 -36.35
C SER A 19 -9.80 -30.19 -36.22
N THR A 20 -9.71 -28.91 -36.59
CA THR A 20 -8.80 -28.01 -35.93
C THR A 20 -9.13 -28.19 -34.46
N SER A 21 -8.39 -29.10 -33.83
CA SER A 21 -8.02 -28.97 -32.44
C SER A 21 -7.37 -27.60 -32.37
N ASP A 22 -8.21 -26.58 -32.25
CA ASP A 22 -8.06 -25.55 -31.26
C ASP A 22 -7.91 -26.32 -29.94
N ALA A 23 -6.73 -26.91 -29.76
CA ALA A 23 -6.05 -26.91 -28.50
C ALA A 23 -5.88 -25.42 -28.19
N GLY A 24 -6.99 -24.75 -27.87
CA GLY A 24 -7.26 -24.42 -26.50
C GLY A 24 -5.95 -24.11 -25.86
N VAL A 25 -5.33 -23.04 -26.37
CA VAL A 25 -4.41 -22.23 -25.59
C VAL A 25 -5.30 -21.85 -24.43
N SER A 26 -5.33 -22.74 -23.44
CA SER A 26 -6.00 -22.60 -22.17
C SER A 26 -5.33 -21.37 -21.62
N ALA A 27 -5.90 -20.19 -21.93
CA ALA A 27 -5.22 -18.92 -21.99
C ALA A 27 -4.18 -18.91 -20.89
N THR A 28 -2.91 -19.11 -21.27
CA THR A 28 -1.86 -19.62 -20.38
C THR A 28 -2.00 -18.87 -19.08
N ARG A 29 -2.47 -19.55 -18.03
CA ARG A 29 -2.84 -18.87 -16.79
C ARG A 29 -1.52 -18.38 -16.21
N VAL A 30 -1.17 -17.13 -16.53
CA VAL A 30 0.17 -16.61 -16.28
C VAL A 30 0.49 -16.72 -14.78
N ASN A 31 -0.46 -16.34 -13.92
CA ASN A 31 -0.42 -16.58 -12.48
C ASN A 31 -1.34 -17.76 -12.10
N LEU A 32 -0.77 -18.89 -11.67
CA LEU A 32 -1.47 -20.10 -11.25
C LEU A 32 -2.50 -19.87 -10.13
N LEU A 33 -2.26 -18.88 -9.26
CA LEU A 33 -3.18 -18.51 -8.18
C LEU A 33 -4.39 -17.72 -8.66
N ARG A 34 -4.35 -17.10 -9.85
CA ARG A 34 -5.48 -16.33 -10.38
C ARG A 34 -6.66 -17.26 -10.64
N GLY A 35 -7.72 -17.10 -9.85
CA GLY A 35 -8.90 -17.97 -9.87
C GLY A 35 -8.67 -19.35 -9.23
N ALA A 36 -7.57 -19.55 -8.49
CA ALA A 36 -7.42 -20.72 -7.62
C ALA A 36 -8.44 -20.66 -6.48
N THR A 37 -8.87 -21.81 -5.99
CA THR A 37 -9.87 -21.88 -4.92
C THR A 37 -9.18 -21.69 -3.57
N VAL A 38 -9.58 -20.68 -2.81
CA VAL A 38 -9.18 -20.55 -1.39
C VAL A 38 -9.85 -21.67 -0.61
N ARG A 39 -9.04 -22.58 -0.04
CA ARG A 39 -9.52 -23.79 0.67
C ARG A 39 -9.76 -23.51 2.14
N ARG A 40 -8.79 -22.85 2.79
CA ARG A 40 -8.76 -22.56 4.23
C ARG A 40 -8.00 -21.26 4.45
N PHE A 41 -8.42 -20.49 5.43
CA PHE A 41 -7.67 -19.32 5.88
C PHE A 41 -8.06 -19.01 7.33
N ASP A 42 -7.17 -18.34 8.04
CA ASP A 42 -7.41 -17.83 9.38
C ASP A 42 -6.69 -16.49 9.56
N GLY A 43 -7.34 -15.57 10.27
CA GLY A 43 -6.80 -14.24 10.53
C GLY A 43 -6.57 -13.38 9.29
N ILE A 44 -7.43 -13.50 8.26
CA ILE A 44 -7.44 -12.66 7.04
C ILE A 44 -8.88 -12.19 6.77
N ALA A 45 -9.06 -10.91 6.41
CA ALA A 45 -10.38 -10.33 6.15
C ALA A 45 -10.93 -10.67 4.75
N ASN A 46 -10.10 -10.52 3.70
CA ASN A 46 -10.50 -10.74 2.31
C ASN A 46 -9.40 -11.50 1.53
N PRO A 47 -9.37 -12.84 1.64
CA PRO A 47 -8.31 -13.66 1.05
C PRO A 47 -8.28 -13.62 -0.49
N ALA A 48 -9.37 -13.20 -1.14
CA ALA A 48 -9.44 -13.13 -2.60
C ALA A 48 -8.53 -12.03 -3.17
N LEU A 49 -8.21 -10.99 -2.39
CA LEU A 49 -7.33 -9.89 -2.82
C LEU A 49 -5.85 -10.30 -2.91
N LEU A 50 -5.47 -11.46 -2.39
CA LEU A 50 -4.09 -11.93 -2.41
C LEU A 50 -3.68 -12.61 -3.72
N ALA A 51 -4.61 -12.79 -4.65
CA ALA A 51 -4.35 -13.48 -5.91
C ALA A 51 -5.22 -12.92 -7.05
N ASP A 52 -5.64 -11.66 -6.95
CA ASP A 52 -6.49 -11.02 -7.95
C ASP A 52 -5.66 -10.41 -9.11
N GLY A 53 -4.34 -10.39 -8.99
CA GLY A 53 -3.41 -9.81 -9.95
C GLY A 53 -3.09 -8.34 -9.73
N VAL A 54 -3.58 -7.75 -8.63
CA VAL A 54 -3.45 -6.33 -8.34
C VAL A 54 -2.69 -6.18 -7.03
N ALA A 55 -1.62 -5.39 -7.05
CA ALA A 55 -0.85 -5.05 -5.88
C ALA A 55 -0.99 -3.57 -5.53
N SER A 56 -0.55 -3.18 -4.34
CA SER A 56 -0.31 -1.79 -4.01
C SER A 56 0.96 -1.29 -4.71
N SER A 57 1.28 -0.01 -4.57
CA SER A 57 2.58 0.49 -4.97
C SER A 57 3.63 0.04 -3.95
N ASP A 58 4.86 -0.22 -4.40
CA ASP A 58 5.96 -0.45 -3.46
C ASP A 58 6.15 0.82 -2.60
N ALA A 59 6.53 0.62 -1.34
CA ALA A 59 6.60 1.63 -0.28
C ALA A 59 5.28 2.22 0.21
N ASP A 60 4.12 1.73 -0.27
CA ASP A 60 2.84 2.03 0.38
C ASP A 60 2.83 1.51 1.82
N THR A 61 2.03 2.14 2.68
CA THR A 61 1.90 1.72 4.10
C THR A 61 1.41 0.27 4.20
N TRP A 62 1.96 -0.48 5.15
CA TRP A 62 1.67 -1.90 5.39
C TRP A 62 0.16 -2.21 5.61
N ASN A 63 -0.62 -1.26 6.14
CA ASN A 63 -2.06 -1.43 6.40
C ASN A 63 -2.96 -0.66 5.42
N ASN A 64 -2.51 -0.48 4.18
CA ASN A 64 -3.30 0.17 3.13
C ASN A 64 -4.59 -0.62 2.79
N VAL A 65 -5.47 -0.02 1.98
CA VAL A 65 -6.79 -0.59 1.66
C VAL A 65 -6.77 -1.94 0.93
N ARG A 66 -5.64 -2.33 0.30
CA ARG A 66 -5.46 -3.65 -0.30
C ARG A 66 -4.84 -4.66 0.65
N ALA A 67 -4.08 -4.19 1.63
CA ALA A 67 -3.33 -5.05 2.51
C ALA A 67 -4.24 -5.97 3.31
N GLN A 68 -3.96 -7.26 3.22
CA GLN A 68 -4.51 -8.28 4.09
C GLN A 68 -3.58 -8.47 5.27
N VAL A 69 -4.02 -7.97 6.43
CA VAL A 69 -3.28 -8.14 7.68
C VAL A 69 -3.49 -9.57 8.16
N LEU A 70 -2.39 -10.31 8.31
CA LEU A 70 -2.36 -11.69 8.78
C LEU A 70 -2.06 -11.70 10.28
N SER A 71 -2.88 -12.42 11.05
CA SER A 71 -2.58 -12.62 12.47
C SER A 71 -1.29 -13.45 12.68
N LYS A 72 -0.74 -13.44 13.90
CA LYS A 72 0.52 -14.15 14.20
C LYS A 72 0.49 -15.66 13.90
N THR A 73 -0.68 -16.28 14.02
CA THR A 73 -0.91 -17.70 13.68
C THR A 73 -1.73 -17.87 12.41
N GLY A 74 -1.97 -16.77 11.70
CA GLY A 74 -2.80 -16.75 10.50
C GLY A 74 -2.14 -17.49 9.35
N PHE A 75 -2.97 -18.00 8.46
CA PHE A 75 -2.53 -18.67 7.25
C PHE A 75 -3.59 -18.55 6.16
N ILE A 76 -3.19 -18.86 4.94
CA ILE A 76 -4.10 -19.05 3.81
C ILE A 76 -3.63 -20.23 2.97
N GLU A 77 -4.58 -21.00 2.47
CA GLU A 77 -4.36 -22.15 1.61
C GLU A 77 -5.17 -22.06 0.33
N TRP A 78 -4.51 -22.37 -0.79
CA TRP A 78 -5.13 -22.46 -2.11
C TRP A 78 -5.09 -23.90 -2.64
N ASP A 79 -6.13 -24.31 -3.36
CA ASP A 79 -6.12 -25.47 -4.26
C ASP A 79 -5.97 -24.98 -5.70
N LEU A 80 -4.87 -25.39 -6.35
CA LEU A 80 -4.59 -25.11 -7.77
C LEU A 80 -5.46 -25.98 -8.70
N GLY A 81 -6.16 -26.98 -8.16
CA GLY A 81 -7.08 -27.89 -8.85
C GLY A 81 -6.40 -29.18 -9.33
N LYS A 82 -5.11 -29.13 -9.64
CA LYS A 82 -4.27 -30.28 -10.00
C LYS A 82 -2.82 -30.03 -9.57
N PRO A 83 -1.96 -31.07 -9.51
CA PRO A 83 -0.53 -30.86 -9.35
C PRO A 83 0.03 -30.01 -10.49
N GLU A 84 0.66 -28.89 -10.16
CA GLU A 84 1.33 -27.99 -11.09
C GLU A 84 2.84 -27.94 -10.80
N LEU A 85 3.62 -27.58 -11.82
CA LEU A 85 5.00 -27.15 -11.63
C LEU A 85 5.00 -25.72 -11.11
N ILE A 86 5.88 -25.42 -10.17
CA ILE A 86 6.13 -24.08 -9.64
C ILE A 86 7.58 -23.75 -9.89
N ALA A 87 7.80 -22.83 -10.83
CA ALA A 87 9.12 -22.41 -11.26
C ALA A 87 9.51 -21.04 -10.72
N ALA A 88 8.53 -20.19 -10.37
CA ALA A 88 8.79 -18.89 -9.78
C ALA A 88 7.59 -18.39 -8.96
N MET A 89 7.84 -17.45 -8.07
CA MET A 89 6.84 -16.77 -7.28
C MET A 89 7.18 -15.27 -7.16
N ARG A 90 6.14 -14.45 -7.00
CA ARG A 90 6.24 -13.02 -6.69
C ARG A 90 5.28 -12.70 -5.56
N ILE A 91 5.73 -11.97 -4.54
CA ILE A 91 4.90 -11.54 -3.41
C ILE A 91 5.11 -10.04 -3.18
N GLN A 92 4.04 -9.30 -2.90
CA GLN A 92 4.16 -7.98 -2.29
C GLN A 92 3.60 -8.03 -0.87
N ALA A 93 4.44 -7.68 0.09
CA ALA A 93 4.14 -7.82 1.51
C ALA A 93 5.03 -6.89 2.35
N ASP A 94 4.76 -6.75 3.65
CA ASP A 94 5.50 -5.86 4.56
C ASP A 94 7.01 -6.15 4.57
N ASN A 95 7.83 -5.10 4.66
CA ASN A 95 9.25 -5.21 4.40
C ASN A 95 10.04 -5.90 5.51
N ASN A 96 9.61 -5.82 6.77
CA ASN A 96 10.38 -6.29 7.92
C ASN A 96 10.07 -7.74 8.34
N ASP A 97 9.18 -8.42 7.62
CA ASP A 97 8.74 -9.78 7.93
C ASP A 97 9.26 -10.83 6.95
N ARG A 98 9.14 -12.09 7.38
CA ARG A 98 9.36 -13.28 6.57
C ARG A 98 8.04 -13.94 6.22
N TYR A 99 7.85 -14.25 4.94
CA TYR A 99 6.67 -14.96 4.43
C TYR A 99 7.07 -16.34 3.92
N ASP A 100 6.59 -17.39 4.57
CA ASP A 100 6.91 -18.77 4.26
C ASP A 100 5.78 -19.39 3.41
N ILE A 101 6.14 -19.83 2.21
CA ILE A 101 5.26 -20.53 1.27
C ILE A 101 5.61 -22.02 1.28
N GLN A 102 4.60 -22.83 1.54
CA GLN A 102 4.67 -24.29 1.56
C GLN A 102 3.82 -24.89 0.45
N GLY A 103 4.28 -26.02 -0.09
CA GLY A 103 3.58 -26.81 -1.08
C GLY A 103 3.09 -28.14 -0.50
N SER A 104 2.05 -28.68 -1.10
CA SER A 104 1.54 -30.01 -0.80
C SER A 104 0.87 -30.63 -2.03
N LEU A 105 0.94 -31.96 -2.16
CA LEU A 105 0.23 -32.72 -3.19
C LEU A 105 -1.10 -33.31 -2.68
N ASP A 106 -1.19 -33.57 -1.38
CA ASP A 106 -2.33 -34.20 -0.70
C ASP A 106 -3.12 -33.22 0.17
N GLY A 107 -2.55 -32.05 0.46
CA GLY A 107 -3.14 -31.03 1.31
C GLY A 107 -3.01 -31.31 2.81
N GLU A 108 -2.25 -32.34 3.18
CA GLU A 108 -1.99 -32.80 4.55
C GLU A 108 -0.52 -32.64 4.91
N ARG A 109 0.38 -33.07 4.02
CA ARG A 109 1.83 -33.02 4.20
C ARG A 109 2.40 -31.83 3.45
N TRP A 110 3.06 -30.95 4.20
CA TRP A 110 3.57 -29.69 3.69
C TRP A 110 5.10 -29.70 3.66
N TYR A 111 5.67 -29.20 2.57
CA TYR A 111 7.11 -28.97 2.42
C TYR A 111 7.38 -27.52 2.06
N PRO A 112 8.53 -26.96 2.46
CA PRO A 112 8.90 -25.60 2.09
C PRO A 112 9.09 -25.50 0.57
N VAL A 113 8.58 -24.42 -0.03
CA VAL A 113 8.78 -24.09 -1.44
C VAL A 113 9.63 -22.83 -1.57
N TRP A 114 9.26 -21.77 -0.86
CA TRP A 114 9.99 -20.51 -0.85
C TRP A 114 9.76 -19.76 0.45
N ALA A 115 10.74 -18.97 0.87
CA ALA A 115 10.61 -18.02 1.96
C ALA A 115 11.05 -16.64 1.47
N ALA A 116 10.13 -15.69 1.42
CA ALA A 116 10.42 -14.31 1.12
C ALA A 116 10.88 -13.62 2.42
N GLY A 117 12.20 -13.45 2.57
CA GLY A 117 12.77 -12.72 3.70
C GLY A 117 12.47 -11.21 3.63
N GLY A 118 12.71 -10.51 4.74
CA GLY A 118 12.56 -9.06 4.81
C GLY A 118 13.55 -8.30 3.92
N VAL A 119 13.23 -7.03 3.66
CA VAL A 119 14.01 -6.08 2.85
C VAL A 119 14.08 -4.71 3.55
N ASP A 120 15.11 -3.93 3.22
CA ASP A 120 15.43 -2.68 3.94
C ASP A 120 14.53 -1.49 3.57
N LEU A 121 13.90 -1.53 2.39
CA LEU A 121 13.01 -0.46 1.93
C LEU A 121 11.69 -0.47 2.71
N PRO A 122 11.17 0.70 3.13
CA PRO A 122 10.00 0.76 4.00
C PRO A 122 8.70 0.33 3.32
N GLY A 123 7.69 -0.04 4.12
CA GLY A 123 6.33 -0.31 3.64
C GLY A 123 6.20 -1.67 2.95
N VAL A 124 5.14 -1.86 2.17
CA VAL A 124 5.02 -3.10 1.39
C VAL A 124 6.03 -3.11 0.24
N GLN A 125 6.66 -4.26 0.01
CA GLN A 125 7.71 -4.43 -0.99
C GLN A 125 7.51 -5.69 -1.81
N THR A 126 7.60 -5.54 -3.13
CA THR A 126 7.57 -6.64 -4.08
C THR A 126 8.89 -7.42 -4.04
N ARG A 127 8.79 -8.74 -3.87
CA ARG A 127 9.89 -9.69 -3.82
C ARG A 127 9.61 -10.81 -4.81
N THR A 128 10.66 -11.32 -5.44
CA THR A 128 10.58 -12.42 -6.41
C THR A 128 11.49 -13.55 -5.95
N SER A 129 11.03 -14.79 -6.12
CA SER A 129 11.83 -15.96 -5.76
C SER A 129 13.03 -16.13 -6.71
N PRO A 130 14.11 -16.80 -6.29
CA PRO A 130 15.01 -17.44 -7.25
C PRO A 130 14.24 -18.50 -8.07
N PRO A 131 14.83 -19.05 -9.15
CA PRO A 131 14.24 -20.19 -9.86
C PRO A 131 13.93 -21.36 -8.93
N LEU A 132 12.76 -21.94 -9.09
CA LEU A 132 12.23 -23.05 -8.30
C LEU A 132 12.01 -24.29 -9.18
N THR A 133 11.94 -25.46 -8.55
CA THR A 133 11.64 -26.74 -9.21
C THR A 133 10.67 -27.57 -8.36
N ALA A 134 9.75 -26.90 -7.67
CA ALA A 134 8.75 -27.55 -6.84
C ALA A 134 7.53 -27.97 -7.68
N SER A 135 6.89 -29.08 -7.33
CA SER A 135 5.53 -29.37 -7.80
C SER A 135 4.59 -29.32 -6.62
N ALA A 136 3.41 -28.74 -6.74
CA ALA A 136 2.38 -28.76 -5.70
C ALA A 136 0.97 -28.65 -6.31
N ARG A 137 -0.03 -29.18 -5.60
CA ARG A 137 -1.45 -28.91 -5.88
C ARG A 137 -2.01 -27.88 -4.92
N PHE A 138 -1.59 -27.94 -3.66
CA PHE A 138 -2.00 -27.01 -2.63
C PHE A 138 -0.83 -26.14 -2.24
N LEU A 139 -1.11 -24.86 -2.00
CA LEU A 139 -0.16 -23.90 -1.48
C LEU A 139 -0.66 -23.37 -0.14
N ARG A 140 0.26 -23.13 0.78
CA ARG A 140 -0.01 -22.47 2.06
C ARG A 140 0.95 -21.30 2.24
N LEU A 141 0.43 -20.15 2.61
CA LEU A 141 1.22 -19.00 3.05
C LEU A 141 1.04 -18.79 4.56
N THR A 142 2.16 -18.54 5.22
CA THR A 142 2.26 -18.12 6.64
C THR A 142 3.27 -16.99 6.75
N ALA A 143 3.27 -16.27 7.87
CA ALA A 143 4.24 -15.21 8.13
C ALA A 143 4.89 -15.36 9.50
N SER A 144 6.12 -14.87 9.64
CA SER A 144 6.91 -14.90 10.87
C SER A 144 7.94 -13.78 10.89
N GLY A 145 8.58 -13.57 12.05
CA GLY A 145 9.59 -12.52 12.21
C GLY A 145 9.00 -11.15 12.51
N GLY A 146 9.78 -10.11 12.21
CA GLY A 146 9.41 -8.70 12.33
C GLY A 146 8.88 -8.29 13.71
N ASP A 147 7.83 -7.46 13.69
CA ASP A 147 7.13 -6.94 14.86
C ASP A 147 5.84 -7.73 15.19
N GLY A 148 5.53 -8.76 14.40
CA GLY A 148 4.32 -9.57 14.56
C GLY A 148 3.07 -9.01 13.86
N MET A 149 3.23 -7.97 13.03
CA MET A 149 2.16 -7.37 12.24
C MET A 149 2.39 -7.64 10.76
N TYR A 150 1.77 -8.69 10.24
CA TYR A 150 2.07 -9.18 8.91
C TYR A 150 1.08 -8.63 7.89
N SER A 151 1.55 -8.16 6.73
CA SER A 151 0.65 -7.68 5.67
C SER A 151 1.07 -8.16 4.28
N ILE A 152 0.11 -8.64 3.50
CA ILE A 152 0.30 -9.05 2.12
C ILE A 152 -0.71 -8.32 1.25
N THR A 153 -0.28 -7.83 0.09
CA THR A 153 -1.16 -7.18 -0.89
C THR A 153 -1.38 -8.03 -2.14
N GLU A 154 -0.42 -8.91 -2.49
CA GLU A 154 -0.56 -9.85 -3.61
C GLU A 154 0.46 -11.01 -3.50
N LEU A 155 0.07 -12.19 -3.96
CA LEU A 155 0.91 -13.36 -4.21
C LEU A 155 0.62 -13.94 -5.60
N GLU A 156 1.66 -14.14 -6.39
CA GLU A 156 1.60 -14.74 -7.72
C GLU A 156 2.53 -15.93 -7.83
N VAL A 157 2.09 -16.96 -8.55
CA VAL A 157 2.81 -18.23 -8.73
C VAL A 157 2.86 -18.57 -10.20
N PHE A 158 4.02 -18.97 -10.69
CA PHE A 158 4.28 -19.18 -12.12
C PHE A 158 4.83 -20.59 -12.37
N ASP A 159 4.41 -21.20 -13.47
CA ASP A 159 4.89 -22.51 -13.93
C ASP A 159 6.24 -22.43 -14.67
N SER A 160 6.68 -21.22 -15.00
CA SER A 160 7.91 -20.94 -15.74
C SER A 160 8.45 -19.54 -15.41
N LEU A 161 9.77 -19.34 -15.56
CA LEU A 161 10.38 -18.01 -15.45
C LEU A 161 9.87 -17.07 -16.55
N ALA A 162 9.65 -17.59 -17.75
CA ALA A 162 9.10 -16.80 -18.86
C ALA A 162 7.69 -16.26 -18.56
N ALA A 163 6.86 -17.04 -17.87
CA ALA A 163 5.55 -16.56 -17.41
C ALA A 163 5.69 -15.41 -16.40
N LEU A 164 6.62 -15.52 -15.43
CA LEU A 164 6.93 -14.43 -14.49
C LEU A 164 7.41 -13.16 -15.23
N ASP A 165 8.36 -13.30 -16.16
CA ASP A 165 8.95 -12.17 -16.90
C ASP A 165 7.91 -11.46 -17.78
N GLY A 166 6.98 -12.22 -18.36
CA GLY A 166 5.86 -11.69 -19.13
C GLY A 166 4.73 -11.11 -18.27
N ALA A 167 4.66 -11.47 -16.98
CA ALA A 167 3.58 -11.07 -16.09
C ALA A 167 3.73 -9.62 -15.62
N GLN A 168 2.81 -8.77 -16.04
CA GLN A 168 2.63 -7.44 -15.46
C GLN A 168 1.81 -7.54 -14.18
N LEU A 169 2.36 -7.04 -13.08
CA LEU A 169 1.63 -6.87 -11.83
C LEU A 169 0.89 -5.53 -11.89
N GLU A 170 -0.44 -5.57 -11.90
CA GLU A 170 -1.24 -4.35 -11.92
C GLU A 170 -1.05 -3.61 -10.59
N ARG A 171 -0.84 -2.30 -10.65
CA ARG A 171 -0.75 -1.45 -9.46
C ARG A 171 -2.09 -0.77 -9.28
N ALA A 172 -2.73 -0.98 -8.14
CA ALA A 172 -3.93 -0.24 -7.82
C ALA A 172 -3.63 1.25 -7.86
N ALA A 173 -4.44 1.98 -8.62
CA ALA A 173 -4.36 3.42 -8.63
C ALA A 173 -4.51 3.95 -7.20
N LEU A 174 -3.64 4.89 -6.82
CA LEU A 174 -3.82 5.60 -5.55
C LEU A 174 -5.26 6.15 -5.53
N PRO A 175 -5.99 6.03 -4.41
CA PRO A 175 -7.24 6.76 -4.28
C PRO A 175 -6.94 8.22 -4.56
N ILE A 176 -7.66 8.82 -5.52
CA ILE A 176 -7.50 10.24 -5.85
C ILE A 176 -7.71 10.97 -4.52
N PRO A 177 -6.72 11.74 -4.03
CA PRO A 177 -6.87 12.44 -2.76
C PRO A 177 -8.15 13.27 -2.85
N PRO A 178 -8.98 13.31 -1.80
CA PRO A 178 -10.15 14.18 -1.81
C PRO A 178 -9.68 15.59 -2.17
N PRO A 179 -10.46 16.33 -2.97
CA PRO A 179 -10.10 17.71 -3.29
C PRO A 179 -9.82 18.43 -1.97
N PRO A 180 -8.75 19.26 -1.90
CA PRO A 180 -8.44 19.99 -0.69
C PRO A 180 -9.71 20.73 -0.24
N PRO A 181 -10.02 20.77 1.08
CA PRO A 181 -11.15 21.53 1.55
C PRO A 181 -11.02 22.97 1.02
N PRO A 182 -12.13 23.65 0.68
CA PRO A 182 -12.06 25.05 0.32
C PRO A 182 -11.31 25.80 1.41
N ALA A 183 -10.42 26.72 1.02
CA ALA A 183 -9.70 27.53 1.98
C ALA A 183 -10.70 28.14 2.97
N PRO A 184 -10.44 28.11 4.28
CA PRO A 184 -11.33 28.76 5.23
C PRO A 184 -11.52 30.22 4.80
N PRO A 185 -12.72 30.80 4.97
CA PRO A 185 -12.91 32.21 4.69
C PRO A 185 -11.87 33.00 5.49
N PHE A 186 -11.27 34.01 4.85
CA PHE A 186 -10.33 34.88 5.53
C PHE A 186 -11.00 35.45 6.79
N ASP A 187 -10.48 35.11 7.97
CA ASP A 187 -11.03 35.58 9.23
C ASP A 187 -10.77 37.08 9.38
N THR A 188 -11.80 37.87 9.08
CA THR A 188 -11.79 39.33 9.24
C THR A 188 -11.56 39.76 10.69
N GLY A 189 -11.70 38.87 11.68
CA GLY A 189 -11.34 39.11 13.08
C GLY A 189 -9.90 39.54 13.27
N TRP A 190 -8.96 39.02 12.47
CA TRP A 190 -7.54 39.43 12.55
C TRP A 190 -7.33 40.89 12.15
N LEU A 191 -8.13 41.43 11.21
CA LEU A 191 -8.05 42.85 10.86
C LEU A 191 -8.50 43.74 12.01
N VAL A 192 -9.52 43.31 12.77
CA VAL A 192 -9.99 44.02 13.97
C VAL A 192 -8.91 44.01 15.06
N VAL A 193 -8.28 42.86 15.31
CA VAL A 193 -7.19 42.73 16.29
C VAL A 193 -6.00 43.62 15.91
N LEU A 194 -5.60 43.62 14.63
CA LEU A 194 -4.50 44.46 14.15
C LEU A 194 -4.81 45.95 14.28
N ALA A 195 -6.03 46.37 13.93
CA ALA A 195 -6.47 47.76 14.07
C ALA A 195 -6.52 48.21 15.54
N ALA A 196 -7.06 47.39 16.45
CA ALA A 196 -7.10 47.68 17.88
C ALA A 196 -5.67 47.78 18.47
N THR A 197 -4.79 46.85 18.11
CA THR A 197 -3.39 46.86 18.55
C THR A 197 -2.67 48.12 18.08
N ALA A 198 -2.85 48.50 16.81
CA ALA A 198 -2.30 49.75 16.28
C ALA A 198 -2.83 50.99 17.02
N GLY A 199 -4.12 51.01 17.36
CA GLY A 199 -4.75 52.07 18.15
C GLY A 199 -4.15 52.22 19.55
N VAL A 200 -3.95 51.09 20.25
CA VAL A 200 -3.33 51.07 21.58
C VAL A 200 -1.88 51.57 21.53
N VAL A 201 -1.08 51.09 20.57
CA VAL A 201 0.30 51.54 20.38
C VAL A 201 0.37 53.04 20.09
N TRP A 202 -0.53 53.55 19.24
CA TRP A 202 -0.62 54.97 18.93
C TRP A 202 -0.97 55.81 20.18
N TYR A 203 -1.97 55.37 20.97
CA TYR A 203 -2.39 56.04 22.21
C TYR A 203 -1.25 56.17 23.23
N PHE A 204 -0.52 55.09 23.51
CA PHE A 204 0.61 55.13 24.44
C PHE A 204 1.74 56.01 23.94
N ARG A 205 2.05 55.97 22.62
CA ARG A 205 3.07 56.84 22.03
C ARG A 205 2.71 58.32 22.16
N ASP A 206 1.44 58.67 21.96
CA ASP A 206 0.96 60.04 22.07
C ASP A 206 0.98 60.53 23.53
N THR A 207 0.53 59.68 24.45
CA THR A 207 0.55 59.96 25.90
C THR A 207 1.97 60.20 26.42
N MET A 208 2.94 59.38 25.98
CA MET A 208 4.36 59.56 26.31
C MET A 208 4.90 60.90 25.78
N LYS A 209 4.52 61.32 24.57
CA LYS A 209 4.91 62.62 24.01
C LYS A 209 4.32 63.78 24.83
N MET A 210 3.05 63.70 25.21
CA MET A 210 2.40 64.73 26.04
C MET A 210 3.03 64.83 27.42
N ASN A 211 3.30 63.71 28.09
CA ASN A 211 3.95 63.70 29.40
C ASN A 211 5.36 64.29 29.35
N ARG A 212 6.13 64.00 28.29
CA ARG A 212 7.46 64.59 28.08
C ARG A 212 7.38 66.11 27.91
N ARG A 213 6.45 66.63 27.10
CA ARG A 213 6.25 68.08 26.93
C ARG A 213 5.91 68.75 28.26
N ARG A 214 4.98 68.17 29.03
CA ARG A 214 4.62 68.68 30.36
C ARG A 214 5.80 68.69 31.33
N ALA A 215 6.63 67.65 31.31
CA ALA A 215 7.83 67.59 32.14
C ALA A 215 8.87 68.65 31.73
N GLU A 216 9.07 68.85 30.42
CA GLU A 216 9.95 69.89 29.88
C GLU A 216 9.45 71.31 30.24
N GLU A 217 8.14 71.56 30.11
CA GLU A 217 7.52 72.83 30.52
C GLU A 217 7.63 73.09 32.02
N ALA A 218 7.38 72.06 32.85
CA ALA A 218 7.53 72.18 34.31
C ALA A 218 8.98 72.46 34.72
N ALA A 219 9.95 71.78 34.09
CA ALA A 219 11.37 72.03 34.31
C ALA A 219 11.79 73.44 33.88
N ALA A 220 11.29 73.92 32.74
CA ALA A 220 11.54 75.28 32.25
C ALA A 220 10.96 76.34 33.19
N ALA A 221 9.74 76.12 33.70
CA ALA A 221 9.10 77.02 34.65
C ALA A 221 9.87 77.09 35.99
N GLU A 222 10.40 75.97 36.47
CA GLU A 222 11.21 75.93 37.70
C GLU A 222 12.58 76.60 37.51
N ALA A 223 13.22 76.40 36.36
CA ALA A 223 14.45 77.08 36.01
C ALA A 223 14.26 78.62 35.94
N ALA A 224 13.12 79.08 35.41
CA ALA A 224 12.80 80.51 35.34
C ALA A 224 12.66 81.16 36.73
N LYS A 225 12.21 80.44 37.76
CA LYS A 225 12.14 80.96 39.14
C LYS A 225 13.52 81.21 39.76
N HIS A 226 14.54 80.48 39.33
CA HIS A 226 15.91 80.57 39.84
C HIS A 226 16.82 81.41 38.93
N ALA A 227 16.25 82.07 37.91
CA ALA A 227 17.02 82.96 37.06
C ALA A 227 17.62 84.08 37.92
N PRO A 228 18.94 84.31 37.86
CA PRO A 228 19.59 85.35 38.65
C PRO A 228 18.98 86.71 38.30
N VAL A 229 18.54 87.43 39.33
CA VAL A 229 18.09 88.82 39.18
C VAL A 229 19.31 89.63 38.73
N GLU A 230 19.28 90.13 37.50
CA GLU A 230 20.36 91.00 37.02
C GLU A 230 20.55 92.16 38.00
N PRO A 231 21.78 92.41 38.48
CA PRO A 231 22.03 93.55 39.34
C PRO A 231 21.69 94.83 38.58
N PRO A 232 21.12 95.84 39.26
CA PRO A 232 20.77 97.10 38.62
C PRO A 232 21.99 97.71 37.94
N LYS A 233 21.88 98.01 36.65
CA LYS A 233 22.90 98.75 35.90
C LYS A 233 23.04 100.14 36.52
N VAL A 234 24.22 100.42 37.05
CA VAL A 234 24.63 101.74 37.56
C VAL A 234 25.09 102.61 36.40
#